data_AF-A0A7H8L1Z1-F1
#
_entry.id   AF-A0A7H8L1Z1-F1
#
_cell.length_a   1.000
_cell.length_b   1.000
_cell.length_c   1.000
_cell.angle_alpha   90.00
_cell.angle_beta   90.00
_cell.angle_gamma   90.00
#
_symmetry.space_group_name_H-M   'P 1'
#
loop_
_entity.id
_entity.type
_entity.pdbx_description
1 polymer ?
#
loop_
_entity_poly.entity_id
_entity_poly.type
_entity_poly.pdbx_seq_one_letter_code
_entity_poly.pdbx_strand_id
1 'polypeptide(L)'
;MPAYGWRGGVGAAAAPGELFERVGRSVRPEDFLIRQHRDAQQELYDLSPPQLRSGQVLDGFDRTVEAFLGVLAGVNTGKMLVRI
;
A
#
# COMPACT_ATOMS: atom_id res chain seq x y z
N MET A 1 -12.37 17.29 -22.47
CA MET A 1 -12.96 16.97 -21.16
C MET A 1 -12.93 15.46 -20.96
N PRO A 2 -12.00 14.87 -20.18
CA PRO A 2 -12.14 13.48 -19.73
C PRO A 2 -12.59 13.41 -18.27
N ALA A 3 -13.48 12.47 -18.01
CA ALA A 3 -14.11 12.21 -16.73
C ALA A 3 -13.15 11.47 -15.78
N TYR A 4 -13.10 11.94 -14.53
CA TYR A 4 -12.45 11.25 -13.41
C TYR A 4 -13.25 10.00 -13.03
N GLY A 5 -12.71 8.81 -13.30
CA GLY A 5 -13.22 7.54 -12.82
C GLY A 5 -12.43 7.08 -11.58
N TRP A 6 -12.79 7.59 -10.40
CA TRP A 6 -12.30 7.02 -9.14
C TRP A 6 -12.91 5.63 -8.94
N ARG A 7 -12.09 4.57 -8.98
CA ARG A 7 -12.48 3.22 -8.61
C ARG A 7 -11.90 2.90 -7.23
N GLY A 8 -12.59 3.33 -6.18
CA GLY A 8 -12.39 2.82 -4.83
C GLY A 8 -13.11 1.47 -4.69
N GLY A 9 -12.41 0.46 -4.19
CA GLY A 9 -13.02 -0.80 -3.74
C GLY A 9 -12.34 -2.05 -4.30
N VAL A 10 -11.62 -2.74 -3.41
CA VAL A 10 -11.01 -4.07 -3.56
C VAL A 10 -9.94 -4.13 -4.65
N GLY A 11 -8.74 -4.61 -4.30
CA GLY A 11 -7.63 -4.79 -5.23
C GLY A 11 -8.15 -5.36 -6.55
N ALA A 12 -7.82 -4.69 -7.66
CA ALA A 12 -8.42 -4.92 -8.97
C ALA A 12 -8.65 -6.42 -9.19
N ALA A 13 -9.92 -6.86 -9.13
CA ALA A 13 -10.26 -8.21 -9.50
C ALA A 13 -9.73 -8.39 -10.92
N ALA A 14 -8.75 -9.28 -11.08
CA ALA A 14 -8.09 -9.50 -12.35
C ALA A 14 -9.18 -9.69 -13.42
N ALA A 15 -9.06 -8.97 -14.54
CA ALA A 15 -10.06 -9.07 -15.59
C ALA A 15 -10.21 -10.55 -15.98
N PRO A 16 -11.40 -11.04 -16.35
CA PRO A 16 -11.65 -12.47 -16.53
C PRO A 16 -10.59 -13.22 -17.35
N GLY A 17 -10.00 -12.58 -18.36
CA GLY A 17 -8.89 -13.13 -19.15
C GLY A 17 -7.60 -13.42 -18.35
N GLU A 18 -7.23 -12.54 -17.42
CA GLU A 18 -6.01 -12.71 -16.61
C GLU A 18 -6.15 -13.80 -15.54
N LEU A 19 -7.39 -14.08 -15.11
CA LEU A 19 -7.69 -15.20 -14.20
C LEU A 19 -7.45 -16.55 -14.89
N PHE A 20 -7.77 -16.69 -16.18
CA PHE A 20 -7.55 -17.93 -16.93
C PHE A 20 -6.06 -18.25 -17.11
N GLU A 21 -5.21 -17.25 -17.37
CA GLU A 21 -3.76 -17.46 -17.41
C GLU A 21 -3.22 -17.94 -16.05
N ARG A 22 -3.73 -17.37 -14.96
CA ARG A 22 -3.32 -17.72 -13.60
C ARG A 22 -3.65 -19.17 -13.25
N VAL A 23 -4.80 -19.66 -13.69
CA VAL A 23 -5.20 -21.08 -13.59
C VAL A 23 -4.25 -21.96 -14.40
N GLY A 24 -3.92 -21.58 -15.64
CA GLY A 24 -2.95 -22.29 -16.49
C GLY A 24 -1.55 -22.40 -15.87
N ARG A 25 -1.14 -21.40 -15.07
CA ARG A 25 0.14 -21.40 -14.33
C ARG A 25 0.04 -21.96 -12.91
N SER A 26 -1.13 -22.46 -12.51
CA SER A 26 -1.39 -23.02 -11.17
C SER A 26 -0.97 -22.09 -10.00
N VAL A 27 -1.06 -20.77 -10.21
CA VAL A 27 -0.67 -19.79 -9.19
C VAL A 27 -1.79 -19.69 -8.14
N ARG A 28 -1.44 -19.90 -6.88
CA ARG A 28 -2.35 -19.67 -5.75
C ARG A 28 -2.30 -18.19 -5.36
N PRO A 29 -3.44 -17.49 -5.31
CA PRO A 29 -3.53 -16.20 -4.65
C PRO A 29 -3.72 -16.42 -3.15
N GLU A 30 -2.77 -15.96 -2.34
CA GLU A 30 -2.98 -15.83 -0.90
C GLU A 30 -3.20 -14.36 -0.53
N ASP A 31 -4.33 -14.10 0.13
CA ASP A 31 -4.57 -12.84 0.83
C ASP A 31 -4.08 -12.97 2.27
N PHE A 32 -3.58 -11.87 2.85
CA PHE A 32 -3.25 -11.83 4.27
C PHE A 32 -3.58 -10.46 4.86
N LEU A 33 -3.87 -10.44 6.16
CA LEU A 33 -4.04 -9.22 6.93
C LEU A 33 -2.99 -9.17 8.02
N ILE A 34 -2.17 -8.11 8.04
CA ILE A 34 -1.08 -7.94 9.02
C ILE A 34 -1.57 -8.11 10.47
N ARG A 35 -2.80 -7.67 10.79
CA ARG A 35 -3.39 -7.81 12.14
C ARG A 35 -3.54 -9.26 12.62
N GLN A 36 -3.55 -10.24 11.71
CA GLN A 36 -3.67 -11.67 12.03
C GLN A 36 -2.31 -12.34 12.29
N HIS A 37 -1.19 -11.64 12.04
CA HIS A 37 0.17 -12.14 12.20
C HIS A 37 0.97 -11.31 13.22
N ARG A 38 0.34 -10.93 14.33
CA ARG A 38 0.99 -10.11 15.38
C ARG A 38 2.08 -10.89 16.13
N ASP A 39 2.02 -12.20 16.11
CA ASP A 39 3.05 -13.11 16.62
C ASP A 39 4.40 -12.94 15.90
N ALA A 40 4.39 -12.61 14.61
CA ALA A 40 5.60 -12.34 13.82
C ALA A 40 6.10 -10.88 13.92
N GLN A 41 5.52 -10.05 14.78
CA GLN A 41 5.85 -8.62 14.87
C GLN A 41 7.31 -8.37 15.26
N GLN A 42 7.86 -9.16 16.18
CA GLN A 42 9.25 -9.00 16.61
C GLN A 42 10.23 -9.33 15.46
N GLU A 43 9.98 -10.42 14.74
CA GLU A 43 10.77 -10.80 13.57
C GLU A 43 10.76 -9.70 12.50
N LEU A 44 9.61 -9.08 12.24
CA LEU A 44 9.50 -7.94 11.32
C LEU A 44 10.37 -6.75 11.77
N TYR A 45 10.45 -6.48 13.06
CA TYR A 45 11.32 -5.40 13.58
C TYR A 45 12.79 -5.73 13.46
N ASP A 46 13.18 -6.98 13.73
CA ASP A 46 14.56 -7.43 13.61
C ASP A 46 15.06 -7.34 12.15
N LEU A 47 14.15 -7.53 11.18
CA LEU A 47 14.42 -7.38 9.75
C LEU A 47 14.42 -5.92 9.26
N SER A 48 13.83 -4.99 10.02
CA SER A 48 13.70 -3.54 9.74
C SER A 48 13.87 -3.12 8.27
N PRO A 49 12.78 -3.09 7.46
CA PRO A 49 12.85 -2.70 6.06
C PRO A 49 13.51 -1.34 5.83
N PRO A 50 14.41 -1.18 4.84
CA PRO A 50 15.05 0.10 4.51
C PRO A 50 14.04 1.24 4.28
N GLN A 51 12.86 0.92 3.76
CA GLN A 51 11.77 1.87 3.51
C GLN A 51 11.17 2.46 4.80
N LEU A 52 11.35 1.80 5.96
CA LEU A 52 11.00 2.39 7.26
C LEU A 52 12.01 3.46 7.71
N ARG A 53 13.25 3.39 7.21
CA ARG A 53 14.33 4.33 7.54
C ARG A 53 14.38 5.51 6.57
N SER A 54 14.03 5.27 5.30
CA SER A 54 13.89 6.32 4.28
C SER A 54 12.42 6.75 4.16
N GLY A 55 12.01 7.71 4.98
CA GLY A 55 10.67 8.28 4.94
C GLY A 55 10.68 9.76 4.59
N GLN A 56 9.59 10.24 3.98
CA GLN A 56 9.34 11.66 3.79
C GLN A 56 8.56 12.18 5.00
N VAL A 57 9.10 13.21 5.67
CA VAL A 57 8.47 13.82 6.85
C VAL A 57 7.98 15.21 6.49
N LEU A 58 6.70 15.47 6.76
CA LEU A 58 6.06 16.78 6.67
C LEU A 58 5.81 17.31 8.07
N ASP A 59 6.07 18.60 8.27
CA ASP A 59 5.88 19.29 9.55
C ASP A 59 4.51 19.97 9.61
N GLY A 60 3.82 19.78 10.74
CA GLY A 60 2.57 20.43 11.07
C GLY A 60 1.34 19.58 10.74
N PHE A 61 0.39 19.56 11.67
CA PHE A 61 -0.87 18.83 11.52
C PHE A 61 -1.65 19.22 10.26
N ASP A 62 -1.60 20.50 9.87
CA ASP A 62 -2.29 21.03 8.69
C ASP A 62 -1.88 20.33 7.39
N ARG A 63 -0.70 19.69 7.36
CA ARG A 63 -0.20 18.92 6.22
C ARG A 63 -0.79 17.51 6.11
N THR A 64 -1.61 17.07 7.05
CA THR A 64 -2.15 15.70 7.07
C THR A 64 -2.93 15.34 5.81
N VAL A 65 -3.78 16.26 5.32
CA VAL A 65 -4.59 16.01 4.11
C VAL A 65 -3.71 15.95 2.87
N GLU A 66 -2.74 16.86 2.74
CA GLU A 66 -1.77 16.87 1.65
C GLU A 66 -0.94 15.58 1.63
N ALA A 67 -0.44 15.16 2.80
CA ALA A 67 0.30 13.92 2.96
C ALA A 67 -0.54 12.71 2.51
N PHE A 68 -1.78 12.61 2.97
CA PHE A 68 -2.66 11.50 2.63
C PHE A 68 -2.97 11.44 1.13
N LEU A 69 -3.32 12.57 0.52
CA LEU A 69 -3.58 12.63 -0.92
C LEU A 69 -2.32 12.34 -1.73
N GLY A 70 -1.15 12.75 -1.25
CA GLY A 70 0.13 12.43 -1.85
C GLY A 70 0.38 10.93 -1.94
N VAL A 71 0.03 10.16 -0.90
CA VAL A 71 0.14 8.69 -0.93
C VAL A 71 -0.72 8.08 -2.04
N LEU A 72 -1.96 8.55 -2.18
CA LEU A 72 -2.88 8.04 -3.21
C LEU A 72 -2.46 8.45 -4.63
N ALA A 73 -1.80 9.59 -4.76
CA ALA A 73 -1.20 10.05 -6.01
C ALA A 73 0.15 9.39 -6.32
N GLY A 74 0.72 8.60 -5.39
CA GLY A 74 2.00 7.91 -5.55
C GLY A 74 3.23 8.82 -5.52
N VAL A 75 3.12 10.03 -4.94
CA VAL A 75 4.24 11.01 -4.92
C VAL A 75 5.20 10.79 -3.76
N ASN A 76 4.87 9.93 -2.81
CA ASN A 76 5.73 9.62 -1.67
C ASN A 76 6.86 8.67 -2.05
N THR A 77 8.08 8.98 -1.64
CA THR A 77 9.18 8.00 -1.64
C THR A 77 9.28 7.39 -0.26
N GLY A 78 8.98 6.10 -0.14
CA GLY A 78 9.00 5.40 1.15
C GLY A 78 7.86 5.83 2.08
N LYS A 79 8.07 5.74 3.40
CA LYS A 79 7.03 6.02 4.39
C LYS A 79 6.76 7.52 4.49
N MET A 80 5.52 7.95 4.26
CA MET A 80 5.11 9.33 4.51
C MET A 80 4.69 9.52 5.96
N LEU A 81 5.25 10.52 6.63
CA LEU A 81 5.03 10.83 8.04
C LEU A 81 4.64 12.30 8.20
N VAL A 82 3.75 12.57 9.15
CA VAL A 82 3.42 13.94 9.59
C VAL A 82 3.89 14.10 11.03
N ARG A 83 4.72 15.10 11.28
CA ARG A 83 5.20 15.46 12.61
C ARG A 83 4.32 16.56 13.19
N ILE A 84 3.86 16.35 14.42
CA ILE A 84 2.92 17.19 15.15
C ILE A 84 3.64 17.82 16.34
#